data_AF-A0A6N2UE37-F1
#
_entry.id   AF-A0A6N2UE37-F1
#
_cell.length_a   1.000
_cell.length_b   1.000
_cell.length_c   1.000
_cell.angle_alpha   90.00
_cell.angle_beta   90.00
_cell.angle_gamma   90.00
#
_symmetry.space_group_name_H-M   'P 1'
#
loop_
_entity.id
_entity.type
_entity.pdbx_description
1 polymer ?
#
loop_
_entity_poly.entity_id
_entity_poly.type
_entity_poly.pdbx_seq_one_letter_code
_entity_poly.pdbx_strand_id
1 'polypeptide(L)' 'MKNGEGYSDPTAGKAIANVSKLPRHIKDIFRALNTVARIHGLEITELRDIKTGREYRR' A
#
# COMPACT_ATOMS: atom_id res chain seq x y z
N MET A 1 19.92 -9.10 -12.51
CA MET A 1 20.38 -7.95 -13.34
C MET A 1 20.21 -6.69 -12.52
N LYS A 2 21.21 -5.79 -12.51
CA LYS A 2 21.17 -4.49 -11.81
C LYS A 2 20.92 -3.40 -12.85
N ASN A 3 20.06 -2.44 -12.53
CA ASN A 3 19.84 -1.21 -13.29
C ASN A 3 21.00 -0.23 -13.02
N GLY A 4 21.33 0.59 -14.03
CA GLY A 4 22.55 1.39 -14.16
C GLY A 4 22.78 2.53 -13.15
N GLU A 5 22.01 2.62 -12.07
CA GLU A 5 22.12 3.67 -11.04
C GLU A 5 22.63 3.15 -9.68
N GLY A 6 23.11 1.91 -9.64
CA GLY A 6 23.82 1.37 -8.46
C GLY A 6 22.95 1.04 -7.24
N TYR A 7 21.66 1.38 -7.22
CA TYR A 7 20.74 0.88 -6.20
C TYR A 7 20.29 -0.54 -6.52
N SER A 8 20.82 -1.52 -5.77
CA SER A 8 20.10 -2.78 -5.57
C SER A 8 18.85 -2.44 -4.77
N ASP A 9 17.71 -2.24 -5.42
CA ASP A 9 16.46 -2.02 -4.69
C ASP A 9 15.91 -3.38 -4.21
N PRO A 10 16.20 -3.81 -2.97
CA PRO A 10 15.80 -5.12 -2.46
C PRO A 10 14.35 -5.07 -1.93
N THR A 11 13.67 -3.94 -2.11
CA THR A 11 12.39 -3.61 -1.46
C THR A 11 11.21 -4.29 -2.16
N ALA A 12 11.40 -4.74 -3.41
CA ALA A 12 10.40 -5.53 -4.12
C ALA A 12 10.19 -6.92 -3.49
N GLY A 13 11.25 -7.54 -2.93
CA GLY A 13 11.22 -8.92 -2.44
C GLY A 13 10.71 -9.11 -1.00
N LYS A 14 10.91 -8.13 -0.11
CA LYS A 14 10.58 -8.31 1.33
C LYS A 14 9.10 -8.12 1.67
N ALA A 15 8.32 -7.52 0.80
CA ALA A 15 6.92 -7.22 1.08
C ALA A 15 5.94 -8.34 0.68
N ILE A 16 6.43 -9.44 0.11
CA ILE A 16 5.64 -10.67 -0.05
C ILE A 16 5.68 -11.54 1.22
N ALA A 17 6.63 -11.30 2.14
CA ALA A 17 6.83 -12.14 3.33
C ALA A 17 6.03 -11.73 4.58
N ASN A 18 5.28 -10.62 4.56
CA ASN A 18 4.50 -10.15 5.73
C ASN A 18 3.00 -10.20 5.47
N VAL A 19 2.51 -11.41 5.21
CA VAL A 19 1.11 -11.78 5.41
C VAL A 19 0.80 -11.63 6.90
N SER A 20 0.33 -10.45 7.32
CA SER A 20 -0.60 -10.24 8.47
C SER A 20 -0.69 -8.79 8.97
N LYS A 21 0.15 -7.84 8.56
CA LYS A 21 0.01 -6.43 8.99
C LYS A 21 0.20 -5.44 7.85
N LEU A 22 -0.89 -4.72 7.53
CA LEU A 22 -0.85 -3.51 6.70
C LEU A 22 0.27 -2.57 7.20
N PRO A 23 1.17 -2.11 6.30
CA PRO A 23 2.17 -1.12 6.65
C PRO A 23 1.52 0.13 7.24
N ARG A 24 2.16 0.77 8.22
CA ARG A 24 1.60 1.93 8.94
C ARG A 24 1.17 3.05 8.00
N HIS A 25 1.99 3.37 7.00
CA HIS A 25 1.66 4.40 6.01
C HIS A 25 0.39 4.07 5.21
N ILE A 26 0.15 2.81 4.86
CA ILE A 26 -1.08 2.38 4.18
C ILE A 26 -2.29 2.51 5.11
N LYS A 27 -2.15 2.17 6.40
CA LYS A 27 -3.22 2.37 7.41
C LYS A 27 -3.59 3.85 7.55
N ASP A 28 -2.60 4.73 7.56
CA ASP A 28 -2.83 6.17 7.68
C ASP A 28 -3.52 6.73 6.43
N ILE A 29 -3.17 6.24 5.24
CA ILE A 29 -3.87 6.56 3.98
C ILE A 29 -5.33 6.09 4.04
N PHE A 30 -5.59 4.84 4.45
CA PHE A 30 -6.94 4.32 4.63
C PHE A 30 -7.79 5.19 5.56
N ARG A 31 -7.21 5.67 6.66
CA ARG A 31 -7.90 6.54 7.62
C ARG A 31 -8.26 7.88 7.00
N ALA A 32 -7.29 8.55 6.37
CA ALA A 32 -7.51 9.85 5.76
C ALA A 32 -8.59 9.80 4.66
N LEU A 33 -8.50 8.80 3.78
CA LEU A 33 -9.47 8.64 2.70
C LEU A 33 -10.86 8.24 3.23
N ASN A 34 -10.93 7.36 4.23
CA ASN A 34 -12.21 7.00 4.84
C ASN A 34 -12.85 8.17 5.59
N THR A 35 -12.08 9.12 6.15
CA THR A 35 -12.66 10.33 6.74
C THR A 35 -13.48 11.11 5.71
N VAL A 36 -12.95 11.28 4.49
CA VAL A 36 -13.65 11.96 3.39
C VAL A 36 -14.82 11.11 2.88
N ALA A 37 -14.59 9.81 2.64
CA ALA A 37 -15.63 8.90 2.14
C ALA A 37 -16.86 8.86 3.06
N ARG A 38 -16.65 8.85 4.39
CA ARG A 38 -17.72 8.80 5.39
C ARG A 38 -18.60 10.04 5.40
N ILE A 39 -18.08 11.22 5.05
CA ILE A 39 -18.89 12.44 4.87
C ILE A 39 -19.96 12.21 3.78
N HIS A 40 -19.64 11.38 2.79
CA HIS A 40 -20.52 11.03 1.68
C HIS A 40 -21.23 9.68 1.86
N GLY A 41 -21.19 9.07 3.05
CA GLY A 41 -21.83 7.78 3.31
C GLY A 41 -21.14 6.59 2.63
N LEU A 42 -19.87 6.71 2.28
CA LEU A 42 -19.07 5.69 1.62
C LEU A 42 -18.00 5.12 2.56
N GLU A 43 -17.57 3.88 2.29
CA GLU A 43 -16.41 3.25 2.93
C GLU A 43 -15.45 2.74 1.86
N ILE A 44 -14.16 3.01 2.07
CA ILE A 44 -13.08 2.47 1.24
C ILE A 44 -12.59 1.17 1.89
N THR A 45 -12.84 0.07 1.19
CA THR A 45 -12.55 -1.30 1.62
C THR A 45 -11.22 -1.83 1.10
N GLU A 46 -10.74 -1.31 -0.02
CA GLU A 46 -9.48 -1.71 -0.64
C GLU A 46 -8.73 -0.53 -1.27
N LEU A 47 -7.39 -0.63 -1.28
CA LEU A 47 -6.48 0.30 -1.94
C LEU A 47 -5.51 -0.49 -2.82
N ARG A 48 -5.28 0.00 -4.04
CA ARG A 48 -4.29 -0.58 -4.96
C ARG A 48 -3.15 0.40 -5.20
N ASP A 49 -1.93 -0.05 -4.97
CA ASP A 49 -0.74 0.65 -5.41
C ASP A 49 -0.58 0.47 -6.93
N ILE A 50 -0.72 1.57 -7.67
CA ILE A 50 -0.66 1.57 -9.13
C ILE A 50 0.73 1.17 -9.65
N LYS A 51 1.80 1.51 -8.91
CA LYS A 51 3.18 1.25 -9.34
C LYS A 51 3.58 -0.20 -9.15
N THR A 52 3.17 -0.81 -8.04
CA THR A 52 3.55 -2.18 -7.69
C THR A 52 2.45 -3.21 -7.97
N GLY A 53 1.23 -2.76 -8.25
CA GLY A 53 0.05 -3.60 -8.39
C GLY A 53 -0.45 -4.20 -7.08
N ARG A 54 0.17 -3.87 -5.94
CA ARG A 54 -0.21 -4.45 -4.64
C ARG A 54 -1.56 -3.95 -4.19
N GLU A 55 -2.37 -4.88 -3.71
CA GLU A 55 -3.68 -4.61 -3.16
C GLU A 55 -3.63 -4.74 -1.64
N TYR A 56 -4.22 -3.76 -0.98
CA TYR A 56 -4.33 -3.67 0.45
C TYR A 56 -5.80 -3.68 0.79
N ARG A 57 -6.23 -4.70 1.53
CA ARG A 57 -7.59 -4.80 2.06
C ARG A 57 -7.57 -4.59 3.56
N ARG A 58 -8.63 -3.99 4.07
CA ARG A 58 -8.83 -3.81 5.51
C ARG A 58 -8.99 -5.14 6.23
#